data_AF-A0A3R5Q3F2-F1
#
_entry.id   AF-A0A3R5Q3F2-F1
#
_cell.length_a   1.000
_cell.length_b   1.000
_cell.length_c   1.000
_cell.angle_alpha   90.00
_cell.angle_beta   90.00
_cell.angle_gamma   90.00
#
_symmetry.space_group_name_H-M   'P 1'
#
loop_
_entity.id
_entity.type
_entity.pdbx_description
1 polymer ?
#
loop_
_entity_poly.entity_id
_entity_poly.type
_entity_poly.pdbx_seq_one_letter_code
_entity_poly.pdbx_strand_id
1 'polypeptide(L)'
;PYFTFWVTFVQLLVFIVSIAVYGIAPIGVSERVTEESVMMPNLAFEKVRFTEAENLWIGPKQADLIHLGAKYSPCMRKDENIYNGIAKDLVEEKTSGCCIRNDGSGCVQSVRSKCSTTISEFKKYNSTNPSSLGFLTGAVCGQDPKYCRNPASVAPFEWNKNDITNWPMYRFILNEKCPFHHCNCWQSYIMSDKCQ
;
A
#
# COMPACT_ATOMS: atom_id res chain seq x y z
N PRO A 1 -1.20 46.81 21.18
CA PRO A 1 -0.97 45.57 21.97
C PRO A 1 -2.17 44.60 22.09
N TYR A 2 -3.41 44.94 21.69
CA TYR A 2 -4.53 43.99 21.71
C TYR A 2 -4.45 42.93 20.60
N PHE A 3 -4.04 43.34 19.40
CA PHE A 3 -3.92 42.44 18.25
C PHE A 3 -2.99 41.25 18.52
N THR A 4 -1.85 41.49 19.16
CA THR A 4 -0.89 40.44 19.52
C THR A 4 -1.46 39.45 20.52
N PHE A 5 -2.25 39.89 21.51
CA PHE A 5 -2.91 38.98 22.47
C PHE A 5 -3.97 38.10 21.81
N TRP A 6 -4.75 38.66 20.88
CA TRP A 6 -5.71 37.87 20.13
C TRP A 6 -5.04 36.82 19.25
N VAL A 7 -3.96 37.19 18.56
CA VAL A 7 -3.20 36.25 17.74
C VAL A 7 -2.57 35.15 18.59
N THR A 8 -1.93 35.47 19.73
CA THR A 8 -1.33 34.45 20.60
C THR A 8 -2.38 33.55 21.24
N PHE A 9 -3.55 34.07 21.59
CA PHE A 9 -4.66 33.27 22.11
C PHE A 9 -5.16 32.26 21.07
N VAL A 10 -5.39 32.70 19.82
CA VAL A 10 -5.81 31.79 18.74
C VAL A 10 -4.73 30.75 18.45
N GLN A 11 -3.44 31.15 18.42
CA GLN A 11 -2.32 30.22 18.20
C GLN A 11 -2.29 29.12 19.27
N LEU A 12 -2.48 29.49 20.55
CA LEU A 12 -2.47 28.57 21.68
C LEU A 12 -3.68 27.62 21.64
N LEU A 13 -4.85 28.13 21.26
CA LEU A 13 -6.06 27.31 21.09
C LEU A 13 -5.85 26.27 19.99
N VAL A 14 -5.37 26.68 18.81
CA VAL A 14 -5.10 25.76 17.68
C VAL A 14 -4.04 24.71 18.05
N PHE A 15 -3.02 25.09 18.80
CA PHE A 15 -1.99 24.17 19.29
C PHE A 15 -2.53 23.14 20.29
N ILE A 16 -3.38 23.54 21.22
CA ILE A 16 -4.01 22.60 22.16
C ILE A 16 -4.91 21.61 21.41
N VAL A 17 -5.72 22.10 20.46
CA VAL A 17 -6.61 21.24 19.68
C VAL A 17 -5.84 20.26 18.81
N SER A 18 -4.74 20.69 18.17
CA SER A 18 -3.93 19.79 17.33
C SER A 18 -3.29 18.66 18.14
N ILE A 19 -2.78 18.95 19.34
CA ILE A 19 -2.24 17.91 20.24
C ILE A 19 -3.33 16.96 20.73
N ALA A 20 -4.52 17.47 21.04
CA ALA A 20 -5.63 16.65 21.52
C ALA A 20 -6.12 15.63 20.47
N VAL A 21 -6.08 15.99 19.18
CA VAL A 21 -6.56 15.11 18.09
C VAL A 21 -5.48 14.16 17.60
N TYR A 22 -4.25 14.63 17.40
CA TYR A 22 -3.18 13.87 16.75
C TYR A 22 -2.16 13.27 17.72
N GLY A 23 -2.19 13.66 18.99
CA GLY A 23 -1.25 13.19 20.00
C GLY A 23 0.11 13.88 19.94
N ILE A 24 1.04 13.39 20.77
CA ILE A 24 2.38 13.97 20.95
C ILE A 24 3.41 13.01 20.34
N ALA A 25 4.26 13.54 19.46
CA ALA A 25 5.39 12.80 18.91
C ALA A 25 6.54 12.66 19.93
N PRO A 26 7.39 11.61 19.83
CA PRO A 26 8.58 11.49 20.67
C PRO A 26 9.51 12.70 20.49
N ILE A 27 10.06 13.18 21.62
CA ILE A 27 10.93 14.37 21.67
C ILE A 27 12.38 13.95 21.50
N GLY A 28 13.07 14.56 20.53
CA GLY A 28 14.48 14.30 20.24
C GLY A 28 14.97 15.03 18.99
N VAL A 29 16.24 14.82 18.65
CA VAL A 29 16.91 15.46 17.49
C VAL A 29 17.27 14.41 16.42
N SER A 30 17.00 13.13 16.71
CA SER A 30 17.38 12.01 15.85
C SER A 30 16.16 11.43 15.15
N GLU A 31 16.40 10.54 14.20
CA GLU A 31 15.37 9.62 13.72
C GLU A 31 15.18 8.51 14.74
N ARG A 32 13.92 8.24 15.10
CA ARG A 32 13.56 7.10 15.94
C ARG A 32 13.22 5.91 15.07
N VAL A 33 13.92 4.82 15.32
CA VAL A 33 13.70 3.56 14.64
C VAL A 33 12.84 2.67 15.53
N THR A 34 11.70 2.25 15.00
CA THR A 34 10.81 1.27 15.64
C THR A 34 10.85 -0.03 14.83
N GLU A 35 11.09 -1.15 15.51
CA GLU A 35 11.05 -2.49 14.91
C GLU A 35 9.81 -3.22 15.39
N GLU A 36 8.93 -3.60 14.47
CA GLU A 36 7.78 -4.45 14.77
C GLU A 36 7.87 -5.75 13.99
N SER A 37 7.51 -6.86 14.64
CA SER A 37 7.46 -8.17 13.98
C SER A 37 6.12 -8.36 13.29
N VAL A 38 6.13 -8.52 11.98
CA VAL A 38 4.94 -8.79 11.16
C VAL A 38 5.03 -10.21 10.62
N MET A 39 3.92 -10.95 10.70
CA MET A 39 3.83 -12.28 10.10
C MET A 39 3.70 -12.16 8.58
N MET A 40 4.64 -12.76 7.87
CA MET A 40 4.64 -12.85 6.42
C MET A 40 3.68 -13.96 5.93
N PRO A 41 3.30 -13.95 4.63
CA PRO A 41 2.43 -14.97 4.05
C PRO A 41 3.03 -16.39 3.99
N ASN A 42 4.36 -16.52 4.08
CA ASN A 42 5.05 -17.80 4.19
C ASN A 42 5.07 -18.33 5.65
N LEU A 43 4.31 -17.72 6.56
CA LEU A 43 4.23 -18.02 7.98
C LEU A 43 5.49 -17.69 8.81
N ALA A 44 6.50 -17.05 8.20
CA ALA A 44 7.67 -16.56 8.92
C ALA A 44 7.41 -15.18 9.52
N PHE A 45 8.09 -14.85 10.62
CA PHE A 45 8.05 -13.50 11.21
C PHE A 45 9.18 -12.65 10.61
N GLU A 46 8.82 -11.50 10.02
CA GLU A 46 9.78 -10.47 9.58
C GLU A 46 9.78 -9.33 10.58
N LYS A 47 10.94 -8.74 10.84
CA LYS A 47 11.01 -7.45 11.51
C LYS A 47 10.91 -6.34 10.47
N VAL A 48 9.82 -5.60 10.48
CA VAL A 48 9.67 -4.39 9.68
C VAL A 48 10.22 -3.23 10.48
N ARG A 49 11.13 -2.47 9.86
CA ARG A 49 11.72 -1.27 10.45
C ARG A 49 10.94 -0.05 9.95
N PHE A 50 10.38 0.70 10.89
CA PHE A 50 9.72 1.97 10.60
C PHE A 50 10.51 3.12 11.24
N THR A 51 10.85 4.12 10.43
CA THR A 51 11.66 5.27 10.84
C THR A 51 10.78 6.51 10.85
N GLU A 52 10.62 7.12 12.03
CA GLU A 52 9.94 8.41 12.20
C GLU A 52 10.95 9.48 12.62
N ALA A 53 10.81 10.70 12.08
CA ALA A 53 11.58 11.85 12.56
C ALA A 53 11.02 12.33 13.91
N GLU A 54 11.89 12.54 14.89
CA GLU A 54 11.52 13.10 16.20
C GLU A 54 11.30 14.61 16.11
N ASN A 55 10.46 15.14 17.01
CA ASN A 55 10.28 16.59 17.13
C ASN A 55 11.25 17.16 18.17
N LEU A 56 11.85 18.31 17.84
CA LEU A 56 12.72 19.03 18.78
C LEU A 56 11.95 19.54 20.02
N TRP A 57 10.68 19.87 19.85
CA TRP A 57 9.78 20.41 20.88
C TRP A 57 8.43 19.68 20.87
N ILE A 58 7.59 19.94 21.87
CA ILE A 58 6.26 19.33 21.99
C ILE A 58 5.43 19.66 20.75
N GLY A 59 4.97 18.62 20.05
CA GLY A 59 4.11 18.77 18.86
C GLY A 59 3.69 17.41 18.27
N PRO A 60 2.70 17.42 17.35
CA PRO A 60 2.21 16.23 16.66
C PRO A 60 3.23 15.67 15.66
N LYS A 61 3.01 14.45 15.14
CA LYS A 61 3.97 13.79 14.24
C LYS A 61 4.14 14.57 12.93
N GLN A 62 5.25 14.32 12.23
CA GLN A 62 5.53 14.95 10.95
C GLN A 62 4.45 14.67 9.89
N ALA A 63 3.89 13.45 9.86
CA ALA A 63 2.81 13.09 8.95
C ALA A 63 1.54 13.94 9.20
N ASP A 64 1.20 14.17 10.47
CA ASP A 64 0.02 14.96 10.86
C ASP A 64 0.21 16.44 10.56
N LEU A 65 1.44 16.96 10.71
CA LEU A 65 1.78 18.34 10.33
C LEU A 65 1.63 18.57 8.82
N ILE A 66 1.93 17.54 8.02
CA ILE A 66 1.72 17.58 6.56
C ILE A 66 0.21 17.53 6.26
N HIS A 67 -0.53 16.66 6.96
CA HIS A 67 -1.98 16.55 6.81
C HIS A 67 -2.71 17.86 7.18
N LEU A 68 -2.25 18.56 8.22
CA LEU A 68 -2.76 19.87 8.64
C LEU A 68 -2.31 21.04 7.74
N GLY A 69 -1.40 20.81 6.79
CA GLY A 69 -0.81 21.86 5.96
C GLY A 69 0.16 22.78 6.71
N ALA A 70 0.54 22.44 7.95
CA ALA A 70 1.50 23.19 8.75
C ALA A 70 2.96 22.93 8.33
N LYS A 71 3.19 21.84 7.59
CA LYS A 71 4.51 21.48 7.03
C LYS A 71 4.33 21.00 5.59
N TYR A 72 5.27 21.36 4.73
CA TYR A 72 5.31 20.79 3.38
C TYR A 72 5.65 19.30 3.43
N SER A 73 5.00 18.52 2.57
CA SER A 73 5.44 17.15 2.30
C SER A 73 6.90 17.18 1.85
N PRO A 74 7.72 16.17 2.19
CA PRO A 74 9.09 16.08 1.69
C PRO A 74 9.05 16.25 0.17
N CYS A 75 9.87 17.15 -0.36
CA CYS A 75 9.89 17.36 -1.81
C CYS A 75 10.26 16.03 -2.47
N MET A 76 9.43 15.56 -3.41
CA MET A 76 9.80 14.43 -4.27
C MET A 76 10.88 14.90 -5.26
N ARG A 77 12.07 15.18 -4.73
CA ARG A 77 13.27 15.21 -5.56
C ARG A 77 13.44 13.82 -6.15
N LYS A 78 13.81 13.75 -7.43
CA LYS A 78 14.19 12.47 -8.01
C LYS A 78 15.51 12.01 -7.41
N ASP A 79 15.43 11.09 -6.45
CA ASP A 79 16.58 10.46 -5.85
C ASP A 79 16.88 9.15 -6.57
N GLU A 80 18.10 9.04 -7.11
CA GLU A 80 18.52 7.88 -7.90
C GLU A 80 18.42 6.57 -7.11
N ASN A 81 18.70 6.59 -5.79
CA ASN A 81 18.62 5.39 -4.96
C ASN A 81 17.17 4.90 -4.82
N ILE A 82 16.22 5.82 -4.66
CA ILE A 82 14.80 5.47 -4.58
C ILE A 82 14.32 4.92 -5.92
N TYR A 83 14.67 5.56 -7.04
CA TYR A 83 14.29 5.07 -8.36
C TYR A 83 14.93 3.72 -8.70
N ASN A 84 16.16 3.48 -8.27
CA ASN A 84 16.81 2.17 -8.40
C ASN A 84 16.12 1.10 -7.55
N GLY A 85 15.61 1.46 -6.37
CA GLY A 85 14.75 0.59 -5.56
C GLY A 85 13.44 0.24 -6.27
N ILE A 86 12.71 1.26 -6.72
CA ILE A 86 11.46 1.09 -7.48
C ILE A 86 11.69 0.23 -8.72
N ALA A 87 12.79 0.44 -9.46
CA ALA A 87 13.11 -0.35 -10.64
C ALA A 87 13.31 -1.84 -10.32
N LYS A 88 13.91 -2.16 -9.17
CA LYS A 88 14.05 -3.54 -8.69
C LYS A 88 12.68 -4.12 -8.32
N ASP A 89 11.87 -3.37 -7.59
CA ASP A 89 10.52 -3.79 -7.20
C ASP A 89 9.65 -4.07 -8.43
N LEU A 90 9.71 -3.21 -9.46
CA LEU A 90 8.98 -3.40 -10.71
C LEU A 90 9.39 -4.70 -11.44
N VAL A 91 10.67 -5.07 -11.40
CA VAL A 91 11.15 -6.35 -11.97
C VAL A 91 10.57 -7.53 -11.20
N GLU A 92 10.52 -7.45 -9.87
CA GLU A 92 9.89 -8.48 -9.04
C GLU A 92 8.37 -8.55 -9.31
N GLU A 93 7.68 -7.41 -9.36
CA GLU A 93 6.23 -7.30 -9.60
C GLU A 93 5.80 -7.86 -10.95
N LYS A 94 6.59 -7.67 -12.02
CA LYS A 94 6.35 -8.32 -13.33
C LYS A 94 6.29 -9.83 -13.23
N THR A 95 7.10 -10.41 -12.34
CA THR A 95 7.12 -11.85 -12.10
C THR A 95 6.09 -12.33 -11.09
N SER A 96 5.46 -11.41 -10.34
CA SER A 96 4.48 -11.72 -9.30
C SER A 96 3.22 -12.40 -9.83
N GLY A 97 2.53 -13.10 -8.93
CA GLY A 97 1.24 -13.76 -9.16
C GLY A 97 0.47 -13.90 -7.84
N CYS A 98 -0.65 -14.61 -7.88
CA CYS A 98 -1.50 -14.79 -6.72
C CYS A 98 -1.20 -16.12 -6.02
N CYS A 99 -0.80 -16.04 -4.75
CA CYS A 99 -0.55 -17.19 -3.89
C CYS A 99 -1.78 -17.41 -3.01
N ILE A 100 -2.58 -18.44 -3.31
CA ILE A 100 -3.85 -18.73 -2.65
C ILE A 100 -3.61 -19.82 -1.59
N ARG A 101 -4.05 -19.61 -0.36
CA ARG A 101 -3.93 -20.65 0.69
C ARG A 101 -4.96 -21.74 0.49
N ASN A 102 -4.53 -22.99 0.64
CA ASN A 102 -5.41 -24.16 0.49
C ASN A 102 -6.53 -24.18 1.55
N ASP A 103 -6.29 -23.59 2.72
CA ASP A 103 -7.26 -23.48 3.82
C ASP A 103 -8.36 -22.42 3.56
N GLY A 104 -8.28 -21.66 2.46
CA GLY A 104 -9.19 -20.54 2.19
C GLY A 104 -9.04 -19.34 3.13
N SER A 105 -8.01 -19.32 3.98
CA SER A 105 -7.73 -18.24 4.96
C SER A 105 -7.25 -16.92 4.34
N GLY A 106 -7.05 -16.90 3.03
CA GLY A 106 -6.69 -15.72 2.26
C GLY A 106 -5.67 -16.04 1.16
N CYS A 107 -5.16 -14.99 0.57
CA CYS A 107 -4.18 -15.04 -0.51
C CYS A 107 -3.33 -13.79 -0.43
N VAL A 108 -2.18 -13.86 -1.07
CA VAL A 108 -1.24 -12.75 -1.16
C VAL A 108 -0.69 -12.63 -2.57
N GLN A 109 -0.44 -11.42 -3.01
CA GLN A 109 0.37 -11.17 -4.20
C GLN A 109 1.84 -11.32 -3.83
N SER A 110 2.52 -12.31 -4.42
CA SER A 110 3.94 -12.54 -4.19
C SER A 110 4.60 -13.17 -5.41
N VAL A 111 5.93 -13.30 -5.36
CA VAL A 111 6.68 -14.07 -6.36
C VAL A 111 6.62 -15.58 -6.04
N ARG A 112 6.81 -16.43 -7.05
CA ARG A 112 6.73 -17.90 -6.88
C ARG A 112 7.68 -18.43 -5.80
N SER A 113 8.85 -17.81 -5.61
CA SER A 113 9.84 -18.20 -4.60
C SER A 113 9.43 -17.89 -3.16
N LYS A 114 8.61 -16.85 -2.94
CA LYS A 114 8.08 -16.45 -1.62
C LYS A 114 6.77 -17.16 -1.28
N CYS A 115 6.11 -17.76 -2.27
CA CYS A 115 4.89 -18.55 -2.08
C CYS A 115 5.26 -19.97 -1.62
N SER A 116 4.65 -20.44 -0.52
CA SER A 116 4.89 -21.79 -0.02
C SER A 116 4.30 -22.84 -0.96
N THR A 117 5.06 -23.86 -1.33
CA THR A 117 4.57 -24.91 -2.24
C THR A 117 3.67 -25.94 -1.55
N THR A 118 3.73 -26.03 -0.22
CA THR A 118 3.01 -27.06 0.57
C THR A 118 1.61 -26.61 0.98
N ILE A 119 1.46 -25.33 1.35
CA ILE A 119 0.21 -24.79 1.94
C ILE A 119 -0.53 -23.82 1.02
N SER A 120 0.03 -23.53 -0.16
CA SER A 120 -0.54 -22.57 -1.10
C SER A 120 -0.34 -22.95 -2.55
N GLU A 121 -1.31 -22.54 -3.37
CA GLU A 121 -1.27 -22.66 -4.81
C GLU A 121 -0.91 -21.32 -5.46
N PHE A 122 0.10 -21.32 -6.32
CA PHE A 122 0.48 -20.13 -7.08
C PHE A 122 -0.23 -20.12 -8.44
N LYS A 123 -1.05 -19.11 -8.66
CA LYS A 123 -1.71 -18.84 -9.94
C LYS A 123 -1.06 -17.65 -10.61
N LYS A 124 -0.74 -17.79 -11.89
CA LYS A 124 -0.26 -16.72 -12.76
C LYS A 124 -0.69 -17.00 -14.19
N TYR A 125 -1.18 -15.98 -14.89
CA TYR A 125 -1.40 -16.06 -16.33
C TYR A 125 -0.07 -16.18 -17.07
N ASN A 126 -0.07 -16.97 -18.13
CA ASN A 126 1.08 -17.17 -19.01
C ASN A 126 0.56 -17.41 -20.44
N SER A 127 1.43 -17.42 -21.44
CA SER A 127 1.06 -17.74 -22.84
C SER A 127 0.40 -19.11 -23.00
N THR A 128 0.70 -20.06 -22.12
CA THR A 128 0.07 -21.39 -22.09
C THR A 128 -1.28 -21.42 -21.36
N ASN A 129 -1.52 -20.49 -20.44
CA ASN A 129 -2.78 -20.36 -19.69
C ASN A 129 -3.19 -18.88 -19.66
N PRO A 130 -3.62 -18.33 -20.82
CA PRO A 130 -4.05 -16.94 -20.89
C PRO A 130 -5.34 -16.75 -20.10
N SER A 131 -5.56 -15.53 -19.60
CA SER A 131 -6.87 -15.16 -19.07
C SER A 131 -7.93 -15.23 -20.17
N SER A 132 -9.21 -15.34 -19.78
CA SER A 132 -10.35 -15.36 -20.72
C SER A 132 -10.43 -14.19 -21.71
N LEU A 133 -9.73 -13.08 -21.43
CA LEU A 133 -9.61 -11.88 -22.27
C LEU A 133 -8.24 -11.74 -22.97
N GLY A 134 -7.41 -12.78 -22.95
CA GLY A 134 -6.08 -12.77 -23.56
C GLY A 134 -5.01 -12.04 -22.75
N PHE A 135 -5.23 -11.77 -21.45
CA PHE A 135 -4.17 -11.27 -20.57
C PHE A 135 -3.12 -12.35 -20.36
N LEU A 136 -1.86 -12.00 -20.63
CA LEU A 136 -0.69 -12.88 -20.52
C LEU A 136 0.06 -12.65 -19.20
N THR A 137 -0.20 -11.54 -18.53
CA THR A 137 0.36 -11.15 -17.24
C THR A 137 -0.73 -10.77 -16.26
N GLY A 138 -0.55 -11.11 -14.97
CA GLY A 138 -1.36 -10.53 -13.89
C GLY A 138 -2.50 -11.40 -13.36
N ALA A 139 -2.19 -12.54 -12.74
CA ALA A 139 -3.10 -13.02 -11.71
C ALA A 139 -2.80 -12.21 -10.44
N VAL A 140 -3.45 -11.06 -10.32
CA VAL A 140 -3.40 -10.24 -9.10
C VAL A 140 -4.50 -10.74 -8.19
N CYS A 141 -4.16 -10.96 -6.93
CA CYS A 141 -5.17 -11.34 -5.94
C CYS A 141 -6.21 -10.22 -5.82
N GLY A 142 -7.49 -10.57 -5.93
CA GLY A 142 -8.60 -9.61 -5.85
C GLY A 142 -8.73 -8.63 -7.02
N GLN A 143 -7.83 -8.63 -8.01
CA GLN A 143 -7.93 -7.77 -9.19
C GLN A 143 -7.92 -8.60 -10.45
N ASP A 144 -9.06 -8.68 -11.12
CA ASP A 144 -9.18 -9.29 -12.43
C ASP A 144 -9.81 -8.26 -13.39
N PRO A 145 -9.14 -7.91 -14.51
CA PRO A 145 -9.63 -6.89 -15.44
C PRO A 145 -11.06 -7.12 -15.94
N LYS A 146 -11.54 -8.37 -15.91
CA LYS A 146 -12.91 -8.73 -16.30
C LYS A 146 -13.98 -8.31 -15.29
N TYR A 147 -13.66 -8.33 -14.01
CA TYR A 147 -14.62 -8.15 -12.91
C TYR A 147 -14.43 -6.82 -12.17
N CYS A 148 -13.42 -6.03 -12.54
CA CYS A 148 -13.19 -4.68 -12.03
C CYS A 148 -14.13 -3.66 -12.70
N ARG A 149 -14.91 -2.91 -11.90
CA ARG A 149 -15.79 -1.84 -12.38
C ARG A 149 -15.10 -0.48 -12.44
N ASN A 150 -14.15 -0.22 -11.54
CA ASN A 150 -13.47 1.05 -11.46
C ASN A 150 -11.95 0.89 -11.22
N PRO A 151 -11.11 1.09 -12.26
CA PRO A 151 -11.48 1.35 -13.66
C PRO A 151 -11.88 0.06 -14.40
N ALA A 152 -12.85 0.15 -15.30
CA ALA A 152 -13.21 -0.99 -16.16
C ALA A 152 -12.19 -1.12 -17.30
N SER A 153 -11.73 -2.34 -17.58
CA SER A 153 -10.88 -2.63 -18.75
C SER A 153 -11.76 -2.85 -19.98
N VAL A 154 -12.28 -1.76 -20.53
CA VAL A 154 -13.16 -1.75 -21.71
C VAL A 154 -12.62 -0.80 -22.76
N ALA A 155 -12.75 -1.17 -24.04
CA ALA A 155 -12.36 -0.29 -25.14
C ALA A 155 -13.05 1.09 -25.01
N PRO A 156 -12.33 2.21 -25.18
CA PRO A 156 -10.95 2.35 -25.66
C PRO A 156 -9.85 2.30 -24.57
N PHE A 157 -10.20 2.21 -23.29
CA PHE A 157 -9.27 2.22 -22.15
C PHE A 157 -8.96 0.80 -21.66
N GLU A 158 -8.49 -0.07 -22.57
CA GLU A 158 -8.06 -1.42 -22.20
C GLU A 158 -6.76 -1.37 -21.40
N TRP A 159 -6.68 -2.19 -20.35
CA TRP A 159 -5.46 -2.34 -19.58
C TRP A 159 -4.38 -3.05 -20.41
N ASN A 160 -3.12 -2.78 -20.09
CA ASN A 160 -2.01 -3.42 -20.78
C ASN A 160 -2.03 -4.95 -20.55
N LYS A 161 -2.11 -5.72 -21.64
CA LYS A 161 -2.22 -7.19 -21.60
C LYS A 161 -0.93 -7.92 -21.26
N ASN A 162 0.21 -7.22 -21.40
CA ASN A 162 1.57 -7.78 -21.32
C ASN A 162 2.37 -7.27 -20.12
N ASP A 163 1.95 -6.19 -19.47
CA ASP A 163 2.67 -5.64 -18.32
C ASP A 163 1.71 -5.14 -17.24
N ILE A 164 1.79 -5.79 -16.07
CA ILE A 164 1.04 -5.46 -14.86
C ILE A 164 1.45 -4.13 -14.24
N THR A 165 2.70 -3.68 -14.44
CA THR A 165 3.23 -2.48 -13.78
C THR A 165 2.52 -1.18 -14.19
N ASN A 166 1.85 -1.21 -15.35
CA ASN A 166 1.07 -0.10 -15.87
C ASN A 166 -0.42 -0.20 -15.52
N TRP A 167 -0.81 -1.16 -14.69
CA TRP A 167 -2.21 -1.33 -14.31
C TRP A 167 -2.63 -0.24 -13.31
N PRO A 168 -3.82 0.31 -13.49
CA PRO A 168 -4.34 1.29 -12.55
C PRO A 168 -4.69 0.65 -11.20
N MET A 169 -4.57 1.43 -10.13
CA MET A 169 -5.04 1.02 -8.81
C MET A 169 -6.57 0.89 -8.81
N TYR A 170 -7.08 -0.27 -8.45
CA TYR A 170 -8.52 -0.51 -8.29
C TYR A 170 -9.07 0.18 -7.03
N ARG A 171 -10.35 0.57 -7.07
CA ARG A 171 -11.08 1.06 -5.88
C ARG A 171 -12.15 0.10 -5.37
N PHE A 172 -12.78 -0.69 -6.24
CA PHE A 172 -13.90 -1.56 -5.87
C PHE A 172 -14.02 -2.79 -6.78
N ILE A 173 -14.28 -3.96 -6.19
CA ILE A 173 -14.63 -5.21 -6.87
C ILE A 173 -16.17 -5.31 -6.88
N LEU A 174 -16.76 -5.79 -7.98
CA LEU A 174 -18.20 -6.09 -8.01
C LEU A 174 -18.57 -7.16 -6.96
N ASN A 175 -19.76 -7.06 -6.38
CA ASN A 175 -20.41 -8.14 -5.62
C ASN A 175 -20.83 -9.33 -6.50
N GLU A 176 -20.40 -9.38 -7.77
CA GLU A 176 -20.53 -10.54 -8.63
C GLU A 176 -19.41 -11.51 -8.27
N LYS A 177 -19.78 -12.66 -7.70
CA LYS A 177 -18.84 -13.75 -7.38
C LYS A 177 -18.10 -14.15 -8.66
N CYS A 178 -16.85 -13.73 -8.80
CA CYS A 178 -15.98 -14.27 -9.84
C CYS A 178 -15.82 -15.78 -9.59
N PRO A 179 -15.89 -16.64 -10.62
CA PRO A 179 -15.81 -18.09 -10.43
C PRO A 179 -14.41 -18.57 -10.01
N PHE A 180 -13.40 -17.70 -10.02
CA PHE A 180 -12.02 -18.05 -9.70
C PHE A 180 -11.65 -17.72 -8.26
N HIS A 181 -10.92 -18.63 -7.61
CA HIS A 181 -10.48 -18.49 -6.21
C HIS A 181 -9.55 -17.29 -5.97
N HIS A 182 -8.81 -16.81 -6.99
CA HIS A 182 -7.95 -15.62 -6.84
C HIS A 182 -8.75 -14.32 -6.76
N CYS A 183 -9.95 -14.26 -7.35
CA CYS A 183 -10.81 -13.07 -7.32
C CYS A 183 -11.59 -12.94 -5.99
N ASN A 184 -12.07 -14.06 -5.45
CA ASN A 184 -12.89 -14.09 -4.23
C ASN A 184 -12.05 -13.99 -2.96
N CYS A 185 -10.75 -13.94 -3.13
CA CYS A 185 -9.85 -13.80 -2.04
C CYS A 185 -9.78 -12.33 -1.61
N TRP A 186 -10.37 -12.07 -0.45
CA TRP A 186 -10.13 -10.82 0.26
C TRP A 186 -8.70 -10.84 0.77
N GLN A 187 -7.94 -9.80 0.43
CA GLN A 187 -6.58 -9.66 0.91
C GLN A 187 -6.64 -9.42 2.43
N SER A 188 -6.43 -10.48 3.22
CA SER A 188 -6.56 -10.46 4.68
C SER A 188 -5.56 -9.50 5.36
N TYR A 189 -4.63 -8.92 4.60
CA TYR A 189 -3.65 -7.96 5.08
C TYR A 189 -3.65 -6.73 4.17
N ILE A 190 -4.02 -5.59 4.75
CA ILE A 190 -3.74 -4.22 4.26
C ILE A 190 -4.67 -3.75 3.13
N MET A 191 -5.95 -3.56 3.43
CA MET A 191 -6.77 -2.58 2.70
C MET A 191 -7.68 -1.74 3.59
N SER A 192 -7.25 -1.54 4.85
CA SER A 192 -7.86 -0.53 5.74
C SER A 192 -7.00 0.74 5.86
N ASP A 193 -5.68 0.71 5.62
CA ASP A 193 -4.82 1.86 5.97
C ASP A 193 -4.20 2.62 4.77
N LYS A 194 -4.72 2.44 3.56
CA LYS A 194 -4.37 3.32 2.41
C LYS A 194 -5.55 4.15 1.88
N CYS A 195 -6.59 4.28 2.70
CA CYS A 195 -7.65 5.27 2.50
C CYS A 195 -7.84 6.05 3.81
N GLN A 196 -6.86 6.89 4.13
CA GLN A 196 -7.05 8.09 4.93
C GLN A 196 -6.20 9.20 4.32
#